data_AF-A0A8J6QKP8-F1
#
_entry.id   AF-A0A8J6QKP8-F1
#
_cell.length_a   1.000
_cell.length_b   1.000
_cell.length_c   1.000
_cell.angle_alpha   90.00
_cell.angle_beta   90.00
_cell.angle_gamma   90.00
#
_symmetry.space_group_name_H-M   'P 1'
#
loop_
_entity.id
_entity.type
_entity.pdbx_description
1 polymer ?
#
loop_
_entity_poly.entity_id
_entity_poly.type
_entity_poly.pdbx_seq_one_letter_code
_entity_poly.pdbx_strand_id
1 'polypeptide(L)'
;MGDMSVSAFARKVELSESLIRKYLNGSEPGLAKANQIAIKANCSLEWLATGCGYQYRKAEVVDMEALETAMQLTLSLAESEELNLQNEKLMKAIVATYQYMRATKKKDGYFDVDEAKPFARYVLGMC
;
A
#
# COMPACT_ATOMS: atom_id res chain seq x y z
N MET A 1 -13.81 -8.10 -18.80
CA MET A 1 -13.75 -6.63 -18.98
C MET A 1 -14.96 -5.90 -18.39
N GLY A 2 -15.68 -6.46 -17.40
CA GLY A 2 -16.86 -5.80 -16.81
C GLY A 2 -17.80 -5.18 -17.85
N ASP A 3 -18.37 -4.01 -17.52
CA ASP A 3 -19.25 -3.22 -18.39
C ASP A 3 -18.52 -2.18 -19.27
N MET A 4 -17.18 -2.16 -19.30
CA MET A 4 -16.44 -1.13 -20.04
C MET A 4 -16.11 -1.55 -21.47
N SER A 5 -16.29 -0.62 -22.41
CA SER A 5 -15.82 -0.79 -23.78
C SER A 5 -14.29 -0.87 -23.86
N VAL A 6 -13.76 -1.48 -24.92
CA VAL A 6 -12.32 -1.52 -25.20
C VAL A 6 -11.73 -0.11 -25.25
N SER A 7 -12.46 0.85 -25.83
CA SER A 7 -12.07 2.26 -25.89
C SER A 7 -12.00 2.93 -24.51
N ALA A 8 -12.95 2.61 -23.62
CA ALA A 8 -12.95 3.11 -22.25
C ALA A 8 -11.77 2.51 -21.45
N PHE A 9 -11.49 1.22 -21.61
CA PHE A 9 -10.35 0.58 -20.97
C PHE A 9 -9.01 1.13 -21.47
N ALA A 10 -8.86 1.31 -22.79
CA ALA A 10 -7.66 1.86 -23.40
C ALA A 10 -7.32 3.25 -22.84
N ARG A 11 -8.33 4.13 -22.70
CA ARG A 11 -8.19 5.43 -22.02
C ARG A 11 -7.79 5.28 -20.55
N LYS A 12 -8.44 4.38 -19.81
CA LYS A 12 -8.13 4.13 -18.38
C LYS A 12 -6.66 3.72 -18.16
N VAL A 13 -6.12 2.88 -19.05
CA VAL A 13 -4.74 2.38 -18.93
C VAL A 13 -3.73 3.21 -19.72
N GLU A 14 -4.14 4.31 -20.35
CA GLU A 14 -3.27 5.22 -21.11
C GLU A 14 -2.53 4.53 -22.26
N LEU A 15 -3.24 3.66 -23.00
CA LEU A 15 -2.75 2.99 -24.19
C LEU A 15 -3.69 3.24 -25.36
N SER A 16 -3.18 3.18 -26.59
CA SER A 16 -4.02 3.25 -27.78
C SER A 16 -4.96 2.05 -27.85
N GLU A 17 -6.20 2.27 -28.30
CA GLU A 17 -7.19 1.19 -28.46
C GLU A 17 -6.70 0.09 -29.40
N SER A 18 -5.98 0.45 -30.47
CA SER A 18 -5.38 -0.51 -31.40
C SER A 18 -4.39 -1.46 -30.71
N LEU A 19 -3.55 -0.95 -29.82
CA LEU A 19 -2.61 -1.75 -29.02
C LEU A 19 -3.34 -2.69 -28.05
N ILE A 20 -4.39 -2.20 -27.38
CA ILE A 20 -5.21 -3.06 -26.52
C ILE A 20 -5.88 -4.18 -27.32
N ARG A 21 -6.47 -3.86 -28.47
CA ARG A 21 -7.06 -4.87 -29.38
C ARG A 21 -6.02 -5.88 -29.84
N LYS A 22 -4.80 -5.43 -30.15
CA LYS A 22 -3.68 -6.31 -30.50
C LYS A 22 -3.37 -7.30 -29.37
N TYR A 23 -3.35 -6.85 -28.12
CA TYR A 23 -3.13 -7.74 -26.96
C TYR A 23 -4.30 -8.70 -26.75
N LEU A 24 -5.55 -8.23 -26.87
CA LEU A 24 -6.73 -9.09 -26.79
C LEU A 24 -6.78 -10.16 -27.89
N ASN A 25 -6.17 -9.88 -29.04
CA ASN A 25 -6.03 -10.83 -30.15
C ASN A 25 -4.81 -11.76 -30.00
N GLY A 26 -4.19 -11.82 -28.81
CA GLY A 26 -3.14 -12.79 -28.48
C GLY A 26 -1.71 -12.32 -28.66
N SER A 27 -1.47 -11.04 -29.01
CA SER A 27 -0.09 -10.52 -28.93
C SER A 27 0.33 -10.30 -27.48
N GLU A 28 1.56 -10.66 -27.14
CA GLU A 28 2.07 -10.46 -25.79
C GLU A 28 2.48 -9.00 -25.53
N PRO A 29 2.03 -8.39 -24.42
CA PRO A 29 2.56 -7.11 -23.98
C PRO A 29 3.98 -7.28 -23.45
N GLY A 30 4.89 -6.37 -23.81
CA GLY A 30 6.17 -6.25 -23.11
C GLY A 30 5.96 -5.92 -21.63
N LEU A 31 6.92 -6.29 -20.79
CA LEU A 31 6.83 -6.17 -19.32
C LEU A 31 6.39 -4.77 -18.84
N ALA A 32 6.94 -3.71 -19.44
CA ALA A 32 6.58 -2.33 -19.11
C ALA A 32 5.09 -2.02 -19.35
N LYS A 33 4.53 -2.54 -20.46
CA LYS A 33 3.12 -2.35 -20.81
C LYS A 33 2.20 -3.21 -19.96
N ALA A 34 2.59 -4.44 -19.66
CA ALA A 34 1.89 -5.30 -18.72
C ALA A 34 1.82 -4.66 -17.32
N ASN A 35 2.94 -4.14 -16.80
CA ASN A 35 2.98 -3.45 -15.52
C ASN A 35 2.12 -2.18 -15.51
N GLN A 36 2.16 -1.38 -16.58
CA GLN A 36 1.29 -0.19 -16.74
C GLN A 36 -0.20 -0.58 -16.65
N ILE A 37 -0.60 -1.63 -17.38
CA ILE A 37 -1.98 -2.15 -17.35
C ILE A 37 -2.33 -2.61 -15.93
N ALA A 38 -1.46 -3.37 -15.26
CA ALA A 38 -1.70 -3.88 -13.91
C ALA A 38 -1.93 -2.75 -12.90
N ILE A 39 -1.06 -1.72 -12.90
CA ILE A 39 -1.18 -0.55 -12.04
C ILE A 39 -2.52 0.18 -12.27
N LYS A 40 -2.84 0.48 -13.52
CA LYS A 40 -4.03 1.27 -13.88
C LYS A 40 -5.33 0.47 -13.72
N ALA A 41 -5.27 -0.85 -13.90
CA ALA A 41 -6.40 -1.76 -13.69
C ALA A 41 -6.58 -2.15 -12.20
N ASN A 42 -5.65 -1.75 -11.34
CA ASN A 42 -5.62 -2.08 -9.92
C ASN A 42 -5.55 -3.60 -9.65
N CYS A 43 -4.71 -4.30 -10.42
CA CYS A 43 -4.41 -5.72 -10.23
C CYS A 43 -2.91 -5.97 -10.09
N SER A 44 -2.53 -7.15 -9.60
CA SER A 44 -1.13 -7.56 -9.63
C SER A 44 -0.69 -7.94 -11.04
N LEU A 45 0.60 -7.80 -11.33
CA LEU A 45 1.17 -8.24 -12.60
C LEU A 45 1.09 -9.76 -12.77
N GLU A 46 1.28 -10.51 -11.68
CA GLU A 46 1.14 -11.97 -11.65
C GLU A 46 -0.28 -12.40 -12.07
N TRP A 47 -1.31 -11.78 -11.48
CA TRP A 47 -2.69 -12.05 -11.86
C TRP A 47 -3.00 -11.67 -13.29
N LEU A 48 -2.49 -10.52 -13.76
CA LEU A 48 -2.67 -10.10 -15.15
C LEU A 48 -2.04 -11.09 -16.13
N ALA A 49 -0.87 -11.64 -15.80
CA ALA A 49 -0.10 -12.49 -16.71
C ALA A 49 -0.54 -13.96 -16.69
N THR A 50 -0.99 -14.47 -15.54
CA THR A 50 -1.19 -15.91 -15.32
C THR A 50 -2.63 -16.28 -14.92
N GLY A 51 -3.41 -15.32 -14.44
CA GLY A 51 -4.68 -15.59 -13.76
C GLY A 51 -4.52 -16.12 -12.33
N CYS A 52 -3.31 -16.37 -11.85
CA CYS A 52 -2.98 -16.77 -10.48
C CYS A 52 -2.65 -15.54 -9.61
N GLY A 53 -2.67 -15.69 -8.27
CA GLY A 53 -2.37 -14.58 -7.35
C GLY A 53 -3.54 -13.62 -7.13
N TYR A 54 -3.28 -12.43 -6.59
CA TYR A 54 -4.32 -11.51 -6.13
C TYR A 54 -4.84 -10.59 -7.26
N GLN A 55 -6.16 -10.67 -7.52
CA GLN A 55 -6.87 -9.88 -8.54
C GLN A 55 -6.90 -8.38 -8.25
N TYR A 56 -7.01 -7.99 -6.99
CA TYR A 56 -6.98 -6.59 -6.60
C TYR A 56 -5.64 -6.27 -5.97
N ARG A 57 -5.02 -5.17 -6.41
CA ARG A 57 -3.96 -4.49 -5.66
C ARG A 57 -4.64 -3.78 -4.47
N LYS A 58 -5.21 -4.55 -3.53
CA LYS A 58 -5.99 -4.02 -2.39
C LYS A 58 -5.03 -3.68 -1.26
N ALA A 59 -4.94 -2.37 -0.96
CA ALA A 59 -4.00 -1.75 -0.02
C ALA A 59 -2.53 -2.11 -0.31
N GLU A 60 -1.57 -1.32 0.14
CA GLU A 60 -0.31 -1.99 0.49
C GLU A 60 -0.67 -3.15 1.43
N VAL A 61 -0.07 -4.33 1.22
CA VAL A 61 -0.13 -5.37 2.25
C VAL A 61 0.31 -4.67 3.52
N VAL A 62 -0.63 -4.50 4.45
CA VAL A 62 -0.34 -3.83 5.72
C VAL A 62 0.74 -4.68 6.34
N ASP A 63 1.90 -4.07 6.58
CA ASP A 63 2.97 -4.76 7.27
C ASP A 63 2.50 -4.91 8.73
N MET A 64 1.86 -6.05 9.00
CA MET A 64 1.15 -6.29 10.27
C MET A 64 2.12 -6.21 11.45
N GLU A 65 3.36 -6.65 11.25
CA GLU A 65 4.42 -6.54 12.26
C GLU A 65 4.76 -5.07 12.55
N ALA A 66 4.90 -4.23 11.50
CA ALA A 66 5.10 -2.79 11.68
C ALA A 66 3.91 -2.14 12.39
N LEU A 67 2.68 -2.52 12.01
CA LEU A 67 1.46 -1.95 12.58
C LEU A 67 1.30 -2.32 14.05
N GLU A 68 1.46 -3.60 14.39
CA GLU A 68 1.39 -4.09 15.77
C GLU A 68 2.45 -3.40 16.64
N THR A 69 3.68 -3.27 16.13
CA THR A 69 4.76 -2.62 16.87
C THR A 69 4.50 -1.11 17.05
N ALA A 70 4.02 -0.42 16.01
CA ALA A 70 3.64 0.99 16.10
C ALA A 70 2.48 1.21 17.09
N MET A 71 1.48 0.33 17.08
CA MET A 71 0.37 0.36 18.04
C MET A 71 0.87 0.15 19.47
N GLN A 72 1.66 -0.89 19.72
CA GLN A 72 2.21 -1.17 21.06
C GLN A 72 3.06 0.00 21.57
N LEU A 73 3.95 0.53 20.73
CA LEU A 73 4.79 1.67 21.08
C LEU A 73 3.94 2.90 21.43
N THR A 74 2.98 3.26 20.57
CA THR A 74 2.14 4.44 20.79
C THR A 74 1.25 4.29 22.02
N LEU A 75 0.62 3.13 22.22
CA LEU A 75 -0.22 2.85 23.39
C LEU A 75 0.59 2.83 24.69
N SER A 76 1.86 2.40 24.65
CA SER A 76 2.74 2.43 25.83
C SER A 76 3.17 3.84 26.25
N LEU A 77 3.09 4.80 25.33
CA LEU A 77 3.47 6.20 25.55
C LEU A 77 2.26 7.10 25.87
N ALA A 78 1.07 6.69 25.44
CA ALA A 78 -0.17 7.45 25.63
C ALA A 78 -0.65 7.44 27.08
N GLU A 79 -1.29 8.53 27.51
CA GLU A 79 -1.94 8.60 28.81
C GLU A 79 -3.27 7.82 28.81
N SER A 80 -3.77 7.44 29.99
CA SER A 80 -4.98 6.62 30.10
C SER A 80 -6.22 7.23 29.44
N GLU A 81 -6.32 8.57 29.45
CA GLU A 81 -7.39 9.31 28.80
C GLU A 81 -7.28 9.31 27.26
N GLU A 82 -6.09 9.02 26.72
CA GLU A 82 -5.82 8.99 25.29
C GLU A 82 -6.02 7.60 24.65
N LEU A 83 -6.12 6.52 25.44
CA LEU A 83 -6.20 5.11 24.99
C LEU A 83 -7.48 4.71 24.22
N ASN A 84 -8.30 5.67 23.80
CA ASN A 84 -9.50 5.43 23.01
C ASN A 84 -9.14 5.43 21.51
N LEU A 85 -9.45 4.36 20.78
CA LEU A 85 -9.22 4.29 19.33
C LEU A 85 -10.03 5.31 18.51
N GLN A 86 -11.05 5.96 19.10
CA GLN A 86 -11.74 7.10 18.49
C GLN A 86 -11.02 8.43 18.71
N ASN A 87 -9.98 8.46 19.55
CA ASN A 87 -9.15 9.64 19.75
C ASN A 87 -8.31 9.87 18.47
N GLU A 88 -8.62 10.98 17.78
CA GLU A 88 -7.95 11.37 16.54
C GLU A 88 -6.44 11.53 16.69
N LYS A 89 -5.98 12.03 17.84
CA LYS A 89 -4.56 12.20 18.15
C LYS A 89 -3.86 10.84 18.23
N LEU A 90 -4.45 9.87 18.94
CA LEU A 90 -3.92 8.51 19.04
C LEU A 90 -3.90 7.81 17.67
N MET A 91 -4.98 7.90 16.89
CA MET A 91 -5.03 7.33 15.54
C MET A 91 -3.93 7.90 14.64
N LYS A 92 -3.76 9.23 14.64
CA LYS A 92 -2.69 9.89 13.87
C LYS A 92 -1.30 9.43 14.32
N ALA A 93 -1.08 9.28 15.63
CA ALA A 93 0.19 8.82 16.16
C ALA A 93 0.51 7.38 15.75
N ILE A 94 -0.46 6.47 15.80
CA ILE A 94 -0.30 5.09 15.33
C ILE A 94 0.05 5.06 13.84
N VAL A 95 -0.72 5.77 13.00
CA VAL A 95 -0.50 5.78 11.53
C VAL A 95 0.85 6.41 11.17
N ALA A 96 1.22 7.53 11.79
CA ALA A 96 2.49 8.20 11.54
C ALA A 96 3.67 7.31 11.95
N THR A 97 3.59 6.69 13.13
CA THR A 97 4.63 5.79 13.64
C THR A 97 4.79 4.56 12.74
N TYR A 98 3.69 3.96 12.30
CA TYR A 98 3.68 2.87 11.31
C TYR A 98 4.37 3.28 10.00
N GLN A 99 4.04 4.45 9.46
CA GLN A 99 4.64 4.95 8.22
C GLN A 99 6.14 5.22 8.37
N TYR A 100 6.55 5.80 9.51
CA TYR A 100 7.96 6.01 9.82
C TYR A 100 8.72 4.69 9.85
N MET A 101 8.24 3.70 10.60
CA MET A 101 8.88 2.39 10.73
C MET A 101 8.99 1.65 9.39
N ARG A 102 8.00 1.80 8.50
CA ARG A 102 8.07 1.25 7.15
C ARG A 102 9.09 1.95 6.26
N ALA A 103 9.23 3.28 6.40
CA ALA A 103 10.19 4.05 5.64
C ALA A 103 11.64 3.83 6.11
N THR A 104 11.84 3.52 7.40
CA THR A 104 13.15 3.32 8.02
C THR A 104 13.51 1.85 8.24
N LYS A 105 12.70 0.91 7.72
CA LYS A 105 12.93 -0.54 7.83
C LYS A 105 14.35 -0.88 7.38
N LYS A 106 15.11 -1.56 8.25
CA LYS A 106 16.49 -1.92 7.98
C LYS A 106 16.58 -2.98 6.88
N LYS A 107 17.75 -3.07 6.23
CA LYS A 107 18.00 -4.03 5.13
C LYS A 107 17.90 -5.50 5.57
N ASP A 108 18.03 -5.77 6.86
CA ASP A 108 17.85 -7.08 7.49
C ASP A 108 16.38 -7.45 7.73
N GLY A 109 15.45 -6.52 7.48
CA GLY A 109 14.01 -6.72 7.63
C GLY A 109 13.46 -6.35 9.00
N TYR A 110 14.29 -5.93 9.97
CA TYR A 110 13.84 -5.57 11.31
C TYR A 110 13.44 -4.09 11.44
N PHE A 111 12.52 -3.83 12.37
CA PHE A 111 12.13 -2.48 12.75
C PHE A 111 12.91 -2.00 13.98
N ASP A 112 13.49 -0.81 13.89
CA ASP A 112 14.18 -0.19 15.01
C ASP A 112 13.19 0.60 15.88
N VAL A 113 12.70 -0.05 16.94
CA VAL A 113 11.75 0.54 17.88
C VAL A 113 12.38 1.69 18.68
N ASP A 114 13.67 1.57 18.99
CA ASP A 114 14.40 2.60 19.74
C ASP A 114 14.56 3.88 18.91
N GLU A 115 14.80 3.74 17.61
CA GLU A 115 14.83 4.87 16.67
C GLU A 115 13.43 5.48 16.42
N ALA A 116 12.37 4.66 16.43
CA ALA A 116 10.99 5.12 16.25
C ALA A 116 10.40 5.83 17.48
N LYS A 117 10.90 5.54 18.69
CA LYS A 117 10.38 6.06 19.95
C LYS A 117 10.46 7.58 20.10
N PRO A 118 11.57 8.27 19.79
CA PRO A 118 11.62 9.73 19.77
C PRO A 118 10.57 10.34 18.83
N PHE A 119 10.37 9.75 17.65
CA PHE A 119 9.37 10.21 16.68
C PHE A 119 7.95 10.03 17.23
N ALA A 120 7.62 8.87 17.81
CA ALA A 120 6.30 8.64 18.41
C ALA A 120 5.97 9.65 19.52
N ARG A 121 6.95 9.97 20.39
CA ARG A 121 6.81 11.01 21.44
C ARG A 121 6.54 12.39 20.85
N TYR A 122 7.25 12.76 19.77
CA TYR A 122 7.04 14.02 19.08
C TYR A 122 5.62 14.12 18.51
N VAL A 123 5.12 13.07 17.86
CA VAL A 123 3.76 13.06 17.30
C VAL A 123 2.68 13.11 18.39
N LEU A 124 2.94 12.52 19.56
CA LEU A 124 2.08 12.61 20.74
C LEU A 124 2.20 13.96 21.48
N GLY A 125 3.11 14.84 21.09
CA GLY A 125 3.31 16.15 21.72
C GLY A 125 3.99 16.09 23.09
N MET A 126 4.78 15.04 23.36
CA MET A 126 5.46 14.81 24.63
C MET A 126 6.88 15.44 24.69
N CYS A 127 7.06 16.59 24.02
CA CYS A 127 8.34 17.30 23.90
C CYS A 127 8.41 18.51 24.82
#